data_AF-A0A847GQV2-F1
#
_entry.id   AF-A0A847GQV2-F1
#
_cell.length_a   1.000
_cell.length_b   1.000
_cell.length_c   1.000
_cell.angle_alpha   90.00
_cell.angle_beta   90.00
_cell.angle_gamma   90.00
#
_symmetry.space_group_name_H-M   'P 1'
#
loop_
_entity.id
_entity.type
_entity.pdbx_description
1 polymer ?
#
loop_
_entity_poly.entity_id
_entity_poly.type
_entity_poly.pdbx_seq_one_letter_code
_entity_poly.pdbx_strand_id
1 'polypeptide(L)'
;MKSNLLLTVISICLFAACQPTPPPSATSSASAGSNAAERDYFDISRDYLAKLDEYDPKQGMVQTAYYLNRWLARSQEQVAWQRDAMLDELPTELRSIPPLQALDKREFTVEDVRYLRQASWARSISKWVAQGPNPLELSRWLKQLEQARGEPHAYEVSLAARLFDWTVRNIQLSPLLPFPAQTAGPVGTPNASPLQQATPGPGYTAFPWQTLLYGQGDAWQRARIFMLLCRQQQIDTVMLAFDDLRSSPRPRPWLPAVLIDDQLYLFDTRLGLPIRGPGGAGIATLAQVRQDPGILRALDVGTELRYAEADADWAQLVALIDASPEALSYRAKAFELEAAAGEPLFVTVAAEELAKRLKSQAQITAVDLWRIPFQAWVYREALGARAQEDPEAMRRLWYDEMILENVHPLTQGRTQYFRGNFEKTDDNPGAKGYFVEARVPDTFISQIESSPEVQASLGMVRTRENDQEWRYRLQIAKGMTIGIKQTATYWLGMIHYETGHFDTAVTWLKQRTLDASDQNPWKPGARLNLARVYEAQGDLELARKTLLLDDSPQRHGNLLLARYLRENMERQAKSKTPDK
;
A
#
# COMPACT_ATOMS: atom_id res chain seq x y z
N MET A 1 -38.13 -24.84 -17.98
CA MET A 1 -37.23 -25.92 -17.54
C MET A 1 -35.88 -25.30 -17.26
N LYS A 2 -35.50 -25.25 -15.98
CA LYS A 2 -34.25 -24.70 -15.47
C LYS A 2 -33.14 -25.70 -15.79
N SER A 3 -32.09 -25.26 -16.51
CA SER A 3 -30.88 -26.06 -16.70
C SER A 3 -29.76 -25.40 -15.88
N ASN A 4 -29.47 -26.02 -14.74
CA ASN A 4 -28.29 -25.69 -13.92
C ASN A 4 -27.04 -26.08 -14.70
N LEU A 5 -26.26 -25.11 -15.16
CA LEU A 5 -24.91 -25.34 -15.65
C LEU A 5 -23.96 -25.22 -14.46
N LEU A 6 -23.62 -26.37 -13.87
CA LEU A 6 -22.57 -26.48 -12.86
C LEU A 6 -21.22 -26.21 -13.57
N LEU A 7 -20.62 -25.03 -13.37
CA LEU A 7 -19.23 -24.79 -13.72
C LEU A 7 -18.36 -25.40 -12.62
N THR A 8 -17.83 -26.59 -12.89
CA THR A 8 -16.87 -27.25 -12.00
C THR A 8 -15.53 -26.53 -12.10
N VAL A 9 -15.17 -25.78 -11.07
CA VAL A 9 -13.81 -25.27 -10.86
C VAL A 9 -12.90 -26.46 -10.57
N ILE A 10 -12.09 -26.85 -11.55
CA ILE A 10 -10.96 -27.75 -11.30
C ILE A 10 -9.72 -26.87 -11.22
N SER A 11 -9.23 -26.65 -9.99
CA SER A 11 -7.87 -26.21 -9.74
C SER A 11 -6.91 -27.23 -10.33
N ILE A 12 -6.31 -26.91 -11.48
CA ILE A 12 -5.16 -27.65 -12.01
C ILE A 12 -3.92 -26.82 -11.71
N CYS A 13 -3.32 -27.07 -10.55
CA CYS A 13 -1.91 -26.79 -10.33
C CYS A 13 -1.10 -27.76 -11.19
N LEU A 14 -0.38 -27.28 -12.20
CA LEU A 14 0.68 -28.07 -12.84
C LEU A 14 1.95 -27.22 -13.01
N PHE A 15 2.86 -27.54 -12.10
CA PHE A 15 4.30 -27.34 -12.08
C PHE A 15 4.97 -27.39 -13.46
N ALA A 16 5.83 -26.42 -13.73
CA ALA A 16 6.98 -26.66 -14.59
C ALA A 16 7.95 -27.60 -13.84
N ALA A 17 8.31 -28.69 -14.50
CA ALA A 17 9.16 -29.74 -13.97
C ALA A 17 10.61 -29.24 -13.76
N CYS A 18 10.93 -28.86 -12.53
CA CYS A 18 12.25 -29.14 -11.96
C CYS A 18 12.15 -30.53 -11.32
N GLN A 19 12.99 -31.47 -11.77
CA GLN A 19 13.13 -32.75 -11.09
C GLN A 19 13.47 -32.48 -9.60
N PRO A 20 12.87 -33.20 -8.64
CA PRO A 20 13.27 -33.08 -7.26
C PRO A 20 14.71 -33.58 -7.16
N THR A 21 15.67 -32.66 -6.99
CA THR A 21 16.95 -33.02 -6.38
C THR A 21 16.61 -33.69 -5.04
N PRO A 22 17.02 -34.94 -4.82
CA PRO A 22 16.84 -35.56 -3.53
C PRO A 22 17.55 -34.67 -2.48
N PRO A 23 16.96 -34.49 -1.28
CA PRO A 23 17.66 -33.79 -0.22
C PRO A 23 19.03 -34.47 -0.02
N PRO A 24 20.12 -33.72 0.22
CA PRO A 24 21.40 -34.35 0.53
C PRO A 24 21.17 -35.31 1.69
N SER A 25 21.54 -36.57 1.47
CA SER A 25 21.44 -37.63 2.46
C SER A 25 22.11 -37.16 3.74
N ALA A 26 21.32 -36.92 4.77
CA ALA A 26 21.83 -36.65 6.11
C ALA A 26 22.59 -37.89 6.55
N THR A 27 23.92 -37.84 6.48
CA THR A 27 24.79 -38.87 7.04
C THR A 27 24.54 -38.88 8.54
N SER A 28 23.86 -39.92 9.01
CA SER A 28 23.62 -40.17 10.42
C SER A 28 24.95 -40.47 11.11
N SER A 29 25.41 -39.55 11.95
CA SER A 29 26.24 -39.90 13.10
C SER A 29 25.34 -39.90 14.33
N ALA A 30 24.74 -41.06 14.60
CA ALA A 30 24.02 -41.30 15.83
C ALA A 30 25.02 -41.45 16.99
N SER A 31 24.93 -40.56 17.97
CA SER A 31 25.32 -40.86 19.34
C SER A 31 24.41 -40.14 20.33
N ALA A 32 23.40 -40.90 20.78
CA ALA A 32 22.80 -40.95 22.11
C ALA A 32 22.37 -39.65 22.84
N GLY A 33 21.05 -39.54 23.07
CA GLY A 33 20.51 -39.04 24.35
C GLY A 33 19.79 -37.68 24.31
N SER A 34 18.45 -37.72 24.34
CA SER A 34 17.52 -36.68 24.83
C SER A 34 17.65 -35.23 24.31
N ASN A 35 16.72 -34.82 23.43
CA ASN A 35 15.96 -33.55 23.43
C ASN A 35 15.56 -33.11 22.00
N ALA A 36 14.53 -33.77 21.45
CA ALA A 36 13.80 -33.29 20.25
C ALA A 36 12.49 -32.56 20.63
N ALA A 37 12.33 -32.20 21.91
CA ALA A 37 11.36 -31.25 22.40
C ALA A 37 12.04 -29.87 22.50
N GLU A 38 11.30 -28.78 22.24
CA GLU A 38 11.72 -27.37 22.35
C GLU A 38 12.31 -26.71 21.09
N ARG A 39 11.53 -26.62 20.01
CA ARG A 39 11.52 -25.38 19.22
C ARG A 39 10.27 -24.61 19.57
N ASP A 40 10.43 -23.32 19.84
CA ASP A 40 9.30 -22.41 20.06
C ASP A 40 8.46 -22.32 18.78
N TYR A 41 7.18 -22.66 18.87
CA TYR A 41 6.27 -22.59 17.72
C TYR A 41 6.06 -21.14 17.24
N PHE A 42 6.25 -20.16 18.12
CA PHE A 42 6.22 -18.76 17.73
C PHE A 42 7.38 -18.41 16.80
N ASP A 43 8.61 -18.76 17.18
CA ASP A 43 9.79 -18.55 16.34
C ASP A 43 9.68 -19.27 15.01
N ILE A 44 9.21 -20.52 15.00
CA ILE A 44 8.93 -21.24 13.74
C ILE A 44 7.94 -20.44 12.89
N SER A 45 6.85 -19.95 13.46
CA SER A 45 5.86 -19.18 12.70
C SER A 45 6.44 -17.90 12.11
N ARG A 46 7.34 -17.21 12.85
CA ARG A 46 8.04 -16.01 12.39
C ARG A 46 8.98 -16.31 11.23
N ASP A 47 9.71 -17.42 11.30
CA ASP A 47 10.57 -17.88 10.19
C ASP A 47 9.76 -18.14 8.92
N TYR A 48 8.61 -18.82 9.04
CA TYR A 48 7.71 -19.03 7.91
C TYR A 48 7.15 -17.72 7.37
N LEU A 49 6.70 -16.81 8.26
CA LEU A 49 6.20 -15.48 7.87
C LEU A 49 7.25 -14.70 7.07
N ALA A 50 8.51 -14.76 7.51
CA ALA A 50 9.63 -14.09 6.86
C ALA A 50 9.98 -14.67 5.48
N LYS A 51 9.59 -15.91 5.19
CA LYS A 51 9.91 -16.67 3.97
C LYS A 51 8.71 -16.98 3.08
N LEU A 52 7.58 -16.30 3.28
CA LEU A 52 6.35 -16.52 2.48
C LEU A 52 6.51 -16.21 0.99
N ASP A 53 7.61 -15.58 0.56
CA ASP A 53 7.95 -15.33 -0.84
C ASP A 53 8.96 -16.33 -1.44
N GLU A 54 9.56 -17.20 -0.62
CA GLU A 54 10.51 -18.23 -1.05
C GLU A 54 9.80 -19.53 -1.49
N TYR A 55 8.61 -19.78 -0.94
CA TYR A 55 7.81 -20.99 -1.19
C TYR A 55 6.41 -20.61 -1.68
N ASP A 56 5.57 -21.61 -1.96
CA ASP A 56 4.14 -21.42 -2.25
C ASP A 56 3.50 -20.58 -1.13
N PRO A 57 3.10 -19.31 -1.41
CA PRO A 57 2.63 -18.41 -0.37
C PRO A 57 1.34 -18.91 0.28
N LYS A 58 0.47 -19.64 -0.45
CA LYS A 58 -0.78 -20.17 0.10
C LYS A 58 -0.50 -21.27 1.10
N GLN A 59 0.34 -22.23 0.73
CA GLN A 59 0.76 -23.29 1.65
C GLN A 59 1.54 -22.71 2.83
N GLY A 60 2.44 -21.76 2.58
CA GLY A 60 3.19 -21.05 3.60
C GLY A 60 2.28 -20.38 4.62
N MET A 61 1.25 -19.65 4.19
CA MET A 61 0.30 -19.00 5.10
C MET A 61 -0.47 -20.01 5.96
N VAL A 62 -0.89 -21.14 5.38
CA VAL A 62 -1.54 -22.23 6.15
C VAL A 62 -0.61 -22.79 7.21
N GLN A 63 0.67 -23.04 6.87
CA GLN A 63 1.67 -23.52 7.83
C GLN A 63 1.96 -22.49 8.93
N THR A 64 2.09 -21.20 8.57
CA THR A 64 2.26 -20.12 9.55
C THR A 64 1.08 -20.08 10.53
N ALA A 65 -0.16 -20.11 10.04
CA ALA A 65 -1.36 -20.13 10.89
C ALA A 65 -1.37 -21.35 11.82
N TYR A 66 -1.00 -22.52 11.31
CA TYR A 66 -0.89 -23.74 12.09
C TYR A 66 0.10 -23.62 13.25
N TYR A 67 1.30 -23.10 13.01
CA TYR A 67 2.29 -22.92 14.07
C TYR A 67 1.88 -21.83 15.08
N LEU A 68 1.29 -20.73 14.63
CA LEU A 68 0.72 -19.70 15.50
C LEU A 68 -0.37 -20.28 16.41
N ASN A 69 -1.26 -21.12 15.88
CA ASN A 69 -2.31 -21.77 16.67
C ASN A 69 -1.75 -22.76 17.70
N ARG A 70 -0.68 -23.48 17.38
CA ARG A 70 0.02 -24.35 18.33
C ARG A 70 0.71 -23.58 19.44
N TRP A 71 1.33 -22.44 19.12
CA TRP A 71 1.90 -21.53 20.11
C TRP A 71 0.78 -20.99 21.03
N LEU A 72 -0.29 -20.42 20.45
CA LEU A 72 -1.35 -19.78 21.22
C LEU A 72 -2.12 -20.76 22.13
N ALA A 73 -2.28 -22.02 21.71
CA ALA A 73 -2.89 -23.07 22.51
C ALA A 73 -2.03 -23.49 23.73
N ARG A 74 -0.71 -23.28 23.68
CA ARG A 74 0.22 -23.57 24.77
C ARG A 74 0.51 -22.37 25.66
N SER A 75 0.31 -21.15 25.15
CA SER A 75 0.48 -19.94 25.94
C SER A 75 -0.48 -19.93 27.12
N GLN A 76 0.11 -19.88 28.32
CA GLN A 76 -0.60 -19.76 29.59
C GLN A 76 -0.91 -18.30 29.94
N GLU A 77 -0.34 -17.35 29.19
CA GLU A 77 -0.51 -15.93 29.47
C GLU A 77 -1.92 -15.46 29.10
N GLN A 78 -2.57 -14.84 30.07
CA GLN A 78 -3.85 -14.21 29.85
C GLN A 78 -3.62 -12.82 29.25
N VAL A 79 -3.73 -12.73 27.93
CA VAL A 79 -3.69 -11.43 27.23
C VAL A 79 -4.88 -10.58 27.68
N ALA A 80 -4.60 -9.43 28.28
CA ALA A 80 -5.60 -8.44 28.68
C ALA A 80 -6.16 -7.73 27.44
N TRP A 81 -7.01 -8.43 26.70
CA TRP A 81 -7.71 -7.91 25.53
C TRP A 81 -9.18 -7.69 25.84
N GLN A 82 -9.72 -6.58 25.33
CA GLN A 82 -11.13 -6.24 25.37
C GLN A 82 -11.55 -5.75 23.99
N ARG A 83 -12.80 -6.01 23.61
CA ARG A 83 -13.38 -5.47 22.37
C ARG A 83 -13.45 -3.96 22.47
N ASP A 84 -12.85 -3.26 21.52
CA ASP A 84 -12.86 -1.81 21.44
C ASP A 84 -14.30 -1.29 21.24
N ALA A 85 -14.74 -0.40 22.13
CA ALA A 85 -16.11 0.13 22.16
C ALA A 85 -16.44 1.00 20.95
N MET A 86 -15.45 1.57 20.26
CA MET A 86 -15.70 2.36 19.05
C MET A 86 -16.29 1.51 17.91
N LEU A 87 -16.17 0.18 17.97
CA LEU A 87 -16.84 -0.74 17.03
C LEU A 87 -18.37 -0.65 17.09
N ASP A 88 -18.94 -0.17 18.20
CA ASP A 88 -20.40 -0.06 18.35
C ASP A 88 -20.99 1.11 17.56
N GLU A 89 -20.15 2.08 17.18
CA GLU A 89 -20.52 3.25 16.37
C GLU A 89 -20.52 2.96 14.86
N LEU A 90 -20.03 1.80 14.44
CA LEU A 90 -20.03 1.40 13.03
C LEU A 90 -21.46 1.11 12.53
N PRO A 91 -21.76 1.46 11.26
CA PRO A 91 -23.01 1.03 10.60
C PRO A 91 -23.24 -0.47 10.72
N THR A 92 -24.51 -0.88 10.86
CA THR A 92 -24.87 -2.30 11.06
C THR A 92 -24.31 -3.22 9.98
N GLU A 93 -24.32 -2.81 8.69
CA GLU A 93 -23.72 -3.61 7.61
C GLU A 93 -22.23 -3.91 7.83
N LEU A 94 -21.49 -2.99 8.46
CA LEU A 94 -20.06 -3.14 8.72
C LEU A 94 -19.82 -3.93 10.01
N ARG A 95 -20.70 -3.83 11.02
CA ARG A 95 -20.61 -4.62 12.25
C ARG A 95 -20.85 -6.11 12.03
N SER A 96 -21.61 -6.48 11.01
CA SER A 96 -21.99 -7.86 10.70
C SER A 96 -20.96 -8.65 9.90
N ILE A 97 -19.80 -8.07 9.52
CA ILE A 97 -18.80 -8.78 8.72
C ILE A 97 -18.14 -9.93 9.50
N PRO A 98 -17.77 -11.05 8.84
CA PRO A 98 -17.20 -12.21 9.52
C PRO A 98 -15.96 -11.90 10.40
N PRO A 99 -14.99 -11.06 9.97
CA PRO A 99 -13.85 -10.72 10.83
C PRO A 99 -14.21 -10.08 12.17
N LEU A 100 -15.30 -9.30 12.24
CA LEU A 100 -15.72 -8.66 13.49
C LEU A 100 -16.44 -9.61 14.45
N GLN A 101 -17.07 -10.64 13.92
CA GLN A 101 -17.69 -11.71 14.73
C GLN A 101 -16.64 -12.69 15.29
N ALA A 102 -15.37 -12.52 14.93
CA ALA A 102 -14.28 -13.41 15.27
C ALA A 102 -13.13 -12.70 16.02
N LEU A 103 -13.34 -11.49 16.54
CA LEU A 103 -12.26 -10.71 17.19
C LEU A 103 -11.68 -11.38 18.44
N ASP A 104 -12.54 -12.03 19.24
CA ASP A 104 -12.20 -12.70 20.50
C ASP A 104 -11.69 -14.13 20.29
N LYS A 105 -11.84 -14.69 19.08
CA LYS A 105 -11.41 -16.06 18.78
C LYS A 105 -9.89 -16.20 18.89
N ARG A 106 -9.46 -17.22 19.63
CA ARG A 106 -8.06 -17.63 19.82
C ARG A 106 -7.57 -18.59 18.74
N GLU A 107 -7.86 -18.28 17.48
CA GLU A 107 -7.47 -19.10 16.33
C GLU A 107 -7.10 -18.21 15.13
N PHE A 108 -5.82 -18.18 14.79
CA PHE A 108 -5.30 -17.52 13.59
C PHE A 108 -5.82 -18.17 12.33
N THR A 109 -6.22 -17.33 11.40
CA THR A 109 -6.67 -17.66 10.05
C THR A 109 -5.59 -17.30 9.03
N VAL A 110 -5.78 -17.73 7.78
CA VAL A 110 -4.93 -17.29 6.65
C VAL A 110 -4.98 -15.78 6.47
N GLU A 111 -6.13 -15.15 6.75
CA GLU A 111 -6.33 -13.71 6.68
C GLU A 111 -5.49 -12.96 7.72
N ASP A 112 -5.39 -13.50 8.94
CA ASP A 112 -4.50 -12.95 9.95
C ASP A 112 -3.04 -13.05 9.51
N VAL A 113 -2.62 -14.17 8.91
CA VAL A 113 -1.25 -14.30 8.38
C VAL A 113 -0.99 -13.32 7.24
N ARG A 114 -1.98 -13.07 6.37
CA ARG A 114 -1.88 -12.07 5.31
C ARG A 114 -1.70 -10.66 5.89
N TYR A 115 -2.42 -10.34 6.96
CA TYR A 115 -2.24 -9.09 7.72
C TYR A 115 -0.85 -8.99 8.38
N LEU A 116 -0.35 -10.06 8.99
CA LEU A 116 1.00 -10.10 9.55
C LEU A 116 2.08 -9.92 8.47
N ARG A 117 1.89 -10.51 7.28
CA ARG A 117 2.81 -10.36 6.13
C ARG A 117 2.85 -8.91 5.66
N GLN A 118 1.68 -8.28 5.56
CA GLN A 118 1.55 -6.86 5.24
C GLN A 118 2.31 -5.98 6.23
N ALA A 119 2.14 -6.22 7.53
CA ALA A 119 2.86 -5.50 8.57
C ALA A 119 4.38 -5.73 8.47
N SER A 120 4.80 -6.97 8.18
CA SER A 120 6.22 -7.30 7.98
C SER A 120 6.84 -6.52 6.83
N TRP A 121 6.14 -6.42 5.69
CA TRP A 121 6.58 -5.58 4.58
C TRP A 121 6.66 -4.10 4.96
N ALA A 122 5.64 -3.58 5.63
CA ALA A 122 5.63 -2.20 6.11
C ALA A 122 6.82 -1.91 7.04
N ARG A 123 7.15 -2.85 7.93
CA ARG A 123 8.29 -2.75 8.84
C ARG A 123 9.62 -2.77 8.10
N SER A 124 9.77 -3.67 7.13
CA SER A 124 10.95 -3.71 6.28
C SER A 124 11.15 -2.39 5.54
N ILE A 125 10.09 -1.85 4.93
CA ILE A 125 10.12 -0.55 4.25
C ILE A 125 10.53 0.55 5.22
N SER A 126 9.83 0.67 6.36
CA SER A 126 10.06 1.76 7.30
C SER A 126 11.48 1.74 7.86
N LYS A 127 12.05 0.55 8.10
CA LYS A 127 13.41 0.38 8.64
C LYS A 127 14.48 0.98 7.73
N TRP A 128 14.50 0.66 6.43
CA TRP A 128 15.53 1.21 5.54
C TRP A 128 15.22 2.65 5.13
N VAL A 129 13.94 3.04 5.03
CA VAL A 129 13.58 4.46 4.82
C VAL A 129 14.03 5.33 5.99
N ALA A 130 13.95 4.84 7.23
CA ALA A 130 14.45 5.53 8.42
C ALA A 130 15.98 5.73 8.44
N GLN A 131 16.72 5.00 7.62
CA GLN A 131 18.17 5.16 7.44
C GLN A 131 18.52 6.13 6.29
N GLY A 132 17.55 6.46 5.45
CA GLY A 132 17.74 7.38 4.32
C GLY A 132 17.98 8.83 4.77
N PRO A 133 18.55 9.68 3.90
CA PRO A 133 18.82 11.07 4.23
C PRO A 133 17.53 11.86 4.47
N ASN A 134 17.60 12.89 5.32
CA ASN A 134 16.51 13.85 5.48
C ASN A 134 16.29 14.63 4.18
N PRO A 135 15.04 15.04 3.86
CA PRO A 135 14.79 15.92 2.72
C PRO A 135 15.57 17.22 2.84
N LEU A 136 16.30 17.58 1.78
CA LEU A 136 17.20 18.74 1.79
C LEU A 136 16.42 20.04 2.02
N GLU A 137 15.22 20.13 1.45
CA GLU A 137 14.30 21.26 1.58
C GLU A 137 13.80 21.47 3.02
N LEU A 138 13.75 20.42 3.84
CA LEU A 138 13.33 20.49 5.24
C LEU A 138 14.51 20.70 6.20
N SER A 139 15.74 20.46 5.77
CA SER A 139 16.91 20.38 6.65
C SER A 139 17.12 21.61 7.55
N ARG A 140 16.93 22.83 7.02
CA ARG A 140 17.04 24.06 7.83
C ARG A 140 15.93 24.16 8.87
N TRP A 141 14.70 23.86 8.46
CA TRP A 141 13.54 23.93 9.31
C TRP A 141 13.58 22.85 10.41
N LEU A 142 14.01 21.63 10.09
CA LEU A 142 14.18 20.55 11.07
C LEU A 142 15.17 20.92 12.17
N LYS A 143 16.29 21.60 11.85
CA LYS A 143 17.22 22.10 12.87
C LYS A 143 16.59 23.14 13.80
N GLN A 144 15.72 24.00 13.27
CA GLN A 144 14.99 24.97 14.08
C GLN A 144 13.92 24.28 14.95
N LEU A 145 13.26 23.28 14.39
CA LEU A 145 12.27 22.47 15.11
C LEU A 145 12.94 21.69 16.25
N GLU A 146 14.11 21.10 16.01
CA GLU A 146 14.93 20.42 17.02
C GLU A 146 15.30 21.37 18.17
N GLN A 147 15.73 22.59 17.86
CA GLN A 147 16.01 23.61 18.88
C GLN A 147 14.78 24.02 19.68
N ALA A 148 13.60 24.03 19.06
CA ALA A 148 12.36 24.49 19.68
C ALA A 148 11.61 23.40 20.46
N ARG A 149 11.69 22.14 20.02
CA ARG A 149 10.87 21.01 20.49
C ARG A 149 11.69 19.77 20.90
N GLY A 150 13.00 19.79 20.70
CA GLY A 150 13.90 18.68 21.00
C GLY A 150 14.13 17.75 19.82
N GLU A 151 15.21 16.96 19.93
CA GLU A 151 15.63 15.98 18.93
C GLU A 151 14.55 14.93 18.63
N PRO A 152 13.88 14.28 19.62
CA PRO A 152 12.89 13.24 19.31
C PRO A 152 11.74 13.74 18.44
N HIS A 153 11.21 14.93 18.76
CA HIS A 153 10.14 15.57 18.00
C HIS A 153 10.56 15.83 16.55
N ALA A 154 11.73 16.44 16.34
CA ALA A 154 12.23 16.75 15.01
C ALA A 154 12.56 15.48 14.21
N TYR A 155 13.07 14.45 14.87
CA TYR A 155 13.34 13.14 14.26
C TYR A 155 12.05 12.47 13.77
N GLU A 156 11.01 12.40 14.59
CA GLU A 156 9.73 11.80 14.22
C GLU A 156 9.06 12.53 13.06
N VAL A 157 9.11 13.88 13.06
CA VAL A 157 8.59 14.69 11.94
C VAL A 157 9.37 14.41 10.65
N SER A 158 10.70 14.32 10.74
CA SER A 158 11.53 13.98 9.59
C SER A 158 11.28 12.56 9.08
N LEU A 159 11.10 11.61 9.99
CA LEU A 159 10.78 10.22 9.65
C LEU A 159 9.42 10.14 8.96
N ALA A 160 8.39 10.79 9.49
CA ALA A 160 7.09 10.88 8.83
C ALA A 160 7.19 11.46 7.41
N ALA A 161 7.98 12.52 7.21
CA ALA A 161 8.20 13.09 5.88
C ALA A 161 8.85 12.10 4.90
N ARG A 162 9.84 11.30 5.34
CA ARG A 162 10.50 10.28 4.52
C ARG A 162 9.57 9.11 4.18
N LEU A 163 8.77 8.65 5.15
CA LEU A 163 7.77 7.59 4.92
C LEU A 163 6.67 8.05 3.95
N PHE A 164 6.26 9.31 4.06
CA PHE A 164 5.31 9.92 3.14
C PHE A 164 5.88 10.02 1.72
N ASP A 165 7.11 10.53 1.57
CA ASP A 165 7.79 10.60 0.27
C ASP A 165 7.93 9.21 -0.37
N TRP A 166 8.34 8.21 0.40
CA TRP A 166 8.39 6.82 -0.08
C TRP A 166 7.03 6.36 -0.61
N THR A 167 5.95 6.64 0.14
CA THR A 167 4.59 6.25 -0.23
C THR A 167 4.17 6.88 -1.56
N VAL A 168 4.41 8.19 -1.73
CA VAL A 168 4.04 8.93 -2.93
C VAL A 168 4.82 8.44 -4.16
N ARG A 169 6.11 8.14 -4.02
CA ARG A 169 6.95 7.63 -5.10
C ARG A 169 6.62 6.18 -5.49
N ASN A 170 6.25 5.35 -4.52
CA ASN A 170 6.07 3.90 -4.71
C ASN A 170 4.65 3.45 -5.02
N ILE A 171 3.65 4.28 -4.71
CA ILE A 171 2.24 4.01 -5.00
C ILE A 171 1.77 5.06 -5.98
N GLN A 172 1.56 4.74 -7.26
CA GLN A 172 1.03 5.69 -8.24
C GLN A 172 -0.43 6.09 -7.91
N LEU A 173 -0.76 7.37 -8.06
CA LEU A 173 -2.10 7.88 -7.76
C LEU A 173 -3.07 7.43 -8.85
N SER A 174 -4.08 6.67 -8.43
CA SER A 174 -5.27 6.40 -9.23
C SER A 174 -6.35 7.44 -8.94
N PRO A 175 -7.31 7.65 -9.86
CA PRO A 175 -8.46 8.52 -9.59
C PRO A 175 -9.19 8.09 -8.32
N LEU A 176 -9.49 9.05 -7.44
CA LEU A 176 -10.36 8.81 -6.30
C LEU A 176 -11.80 8.74 -6.81
N LEU A 177 -12.36 7.53 -6.84
CA LEU A 177 -13.73 7.32 -7.30
C LEU A 177 -14.74 7.96 -6.33
N PRO A 178 -15.86 8.50 -6.81
CA PRO A 178 -16.94 8.89 -5.91
C PRO A 178 -17.53 7.65 -5.24
N PHE A 179 -18.17 7.84 -4.09
CA PHE A 179 -19.02 6.76 -3.57
C PHE A 179 -20.15 6.48 -4.55
N PRO A 180 -20.40 5.21 -4.89
CA PRO A 180 -21.46 4.86 -5.82
C PRO A 180 -22.83 5.23 -5.24
N ALA A 181 -23.69 5.82 -6.09
CA ALA A 181 -25.07 6.08 -5.73
C ALA A 181 -25.81 4.77 -5.47
N GLN A 182 -26.74 4.78 -4.51
CA GLN A 182 -27.64 3.65 -4.31
C GLN A 182 -28.62 3.57 -5.48
N THR A 183 -28.47 2.57 -6.34
CA THR A 183 -29.41 2.29 -7.44
C THR A 183 -30.51 1.37 -6.96
N ALA A 184 -31.72 1.50 -7.52
CA ALA A 184 -32.75 0.47 -7.35
C ALA A 184 -32.19 -0.87 -7.84
N GLY A 185 -32.13 -1.87 -6.95
CA GLY A 185 -31.63 -3.19 -7.31
C GLY A 185 -32.47 -3.85 -8.41
N PRO A 186 -31.95 -4.89 -9.09
CA PRO A 186 -32.74 -5.72 -9.98
C PRO A 186 -34.06 -6.16 -9.32
N VAL A 187 -35.15 -6.21 -10.09
CA VAL A 187 -36.46 -6.68 -9.60
C VAL A 187 -36.30 -8.08 -9.01
N GLY A 188 -36.38 -8.22 -7.69
CA GLY A 188 -36.22 -9.48 -6.97
C GLY A 188 -35.11 -9.51 -5.92
N THR A 189 -34.20 -8.52 -5.88
CA THR A 189 -33.22 -8.32 -4.80
C THR A 189 -33.44 -6.97 -4.12
N PRO A 190 -34.41 -6.86 -3.19
CA PRO A 190 -34.61 -5.62 -2.47
C PRO A 190 -33.37 -5.29 -1.61
N ASN A 191 -32.84 -4.08 -1.77
CA ASN A 191 -31.99 -3.37 -0.79
C ASN A 191 -30.49 -3.71 -0.64
N ALA A 192 -29.84 -4.45 -1.55
CA ALA A 192 -28.38 -4.62 -1.48
C ALA A 192 -27.63 -3.28 -1.71
N SER A 193 -26.74 -2.88 -0.80
CA SER A 193 -25.96 -1.63 -0.96
C SER A 193 -24.98 -1.75 -2.14
N PRO A 194 -24.56 -0.64 -2.78
CA PRO A 194 -23.57 -0.70 -3.87
C PRO A 194 -22.29 -1.45 -3.50
N LEU A 195 -21.90 -1.40 -2.22
CA LEU A 195 -20.78 -2.14 -1.66
C LEU A 195 -21.00 -3.66 -1.71
N GLN A 196 -22.20 -4.13 -1.33
CA GLN A 196 -22.60 -5.54 -1.43
C GLN A 196 -22.78 -6.03 -2.88
N GLN A 197 -22.85 -5.11 -3.84
CA GLN A 197 -22.86 -5.41 -5.28
C GLN A 197 -21.44 -5.37 -5.89
N ALA A 198 -20.41 -5.25 -5.05
CA ALA A 198 -19.01 -5.06 -5.47
C ALA A 198 -18.82 -3.87 -6.42
N THR A 199 -19.57 -2.78 -6.22
CA THR A 199 -19.40 -1.56 -7.01
C THR A 199 -18.14 -0.82 -6.52
N PRO A 200 -17.15 -0.57 -7.39
CA PRO A 200 -15.95 0.17 -7.00
C PRO A 200 -16.26 1.56 -6.45
N GLY A 201 -15.47 2.00 -5.48
CA GLY A 201 -15.55 3.32 -4.87
C GLY A 201 -14.26 3.66 -4.15
N PRO A 202 -14.21 4.76 -3.40
CA PRO A 202 -12.97 5.28 -2.86
C PRO A 202 -12.43 4.42 -1.73
N GLY A 203 -11.13 4.14 -1.74
CA GLY A 203 -10.35 3.52 -0.67
C GLY A 203 -10.55 2.02 -0.50
N TYR A 204 -11.78 1.52 -0.58
CA TYR A 204 -12.13 0.15 -0.18
C TYR A 204 -11.90 -0.93 -1.25
N THR A 205 -11.51 -0.57 -2.48
CA THR A 205 -11.36 -1.57 -3.55
C THR A 205 -10.15 -2.47 -3.40
N ALA A 206 -9.21 -2.14 -2.52
CA ALA A 206 -7.99 -2.91 -2.31
C ALA A 206 -7.58 -2.84 -0.83
N PHE A 207 -7.07 -3.95 -0.31
CA PHE A 207 -6.38 -3.98 0.97
C PHE A 207 -5.00 -3.31 0.87
N PRO A 208 -4.39 -2.91 2.00
CA PRO A 208 -3.06 -2.30 1.97
C PRO A 208 -1.99 -3.21 1.36
N TRP A 209 -2.03 -4.53 1.61
CA TRP A 209 -1.11 -5.49 0.99
C TRP A 209 -1.23 -5.52 -0.54
N GLN A 210 -2.46 -5.41 -1.08
CA GLN A 210 -2.68 -5.31 -2.52
C GLN A 210 -2.15 -3.99 -3.05
N THR A 211 -2.40 -2.89 -2.35
CA THR A 211 -1.93 -1.56 -2.74
C THR A 211 -0.40 -1.52 -2.84
N LEU A 212 0.30 -2.12 -1.87
CA LEU A 212 1.75 -2.27 -1.88
C LEU A 212 2.24 -3.03 -3.12
N LEU A 213 1.61 -4.19 -3.41
CA LEU A 213 2.00 -5.06 -4.51
C LEU A 213 1.60 -4.52 -5.89
N TYR A 214 0.40 -3.96 -6.06
CA TYR A 214 0.01 -3.27 -7.28
C TYR A 214 0.93 -2.07 -7.54
N GLY A 215 1.41 -1.41 -6.49
CA GLY A 215 2.14 -0.15 -6.58
C GLY A 215 1.26 1.00 -7.11
N GLN A 216 -0.06 0.85 -7.03
CA GLN A 216 -1.05 1.85 -7.43
C GLN A 216 -2.20 1.87 -6.43
N GLY A 217 -2.79 3.04 -6.23
CA GLY A 217 -3.98 3.19 -5.40
C GLY A 217 -4.50 4.62 -5.44
N ASP A 218 -5.76 4.80 -5.03
CA ASP A 218 -6.31 6.14 -4.85
C ASP A 218 -5.71 6.87 -3.63
N ALA A 219 -6.11 8.12 -3.42
CA ALA A 219 -5.59 8.95 -2.33
C ALA A 219 -5.80 8.32 -0.94
N TRP A 220 -6.87 7.55 -0.72
CA TRP A 220 -7.17 6.93 0.57
C TRP A 220 -6.40 5.63 0.77
N GLN A 221 -6.23 4.84 -0.29
CA GLN A 221 -5.32 3.69 -0.28
C GLN A 221 -3.88 4.12 0.01
N ARG A 222 -3.40 5.20 -0.63
CA ARG A 222 -2.10 5.82 -0.29
C ARG A 222 -2.02 6.25 1.16
N ALA A 223 -3.06 6.89 1.70
CA ALA A 223 -3.10 7.31 3.11
C ALA A 223 -2.96 6.11 4.04
N ARG A 224 -3.66 5.00 3.78
CA ARG A 224 -3.54 3.78 4.59
C ARG A 224 -2.14 3.18 4.55
N ILE A 225 -1.44 3.21 3.40
CA ILE A 225 -0.02 2.80 3.34
C ILE A 225 0.83 3.70 4.22
N PHE A 226 0.71 5.01 4.08
CA PHE A 226 1.48 5.96 4.88
C PHE A 226 1.25 5.76 6.39
N MET A 227 -0.01 5.65 6.83
CA MET A 227 -0.39 5.41 8.22
C MET A 227 0.15 4.06 8.74
N LEU A 228 0.13 3.01 7.91
CA LEU A 228 0.71 1.71 8.28
C LEU A 228 2.23 1.77 8.44
N LEU A 229 2.93 2.52 7.59
CA LEU A 229 4.38 2.71 7.72
C LEU A 229 4.73 3.49 8.99
N CYS A 230 3.98 4.56 9.31
CA CYS A 230 4.12 5.30 10.56
C CYS A 230 3.88 4.41 11.79
N ARG A 231 2.88 3.53 11.75
CA ARG A 231 2.61 2.56 12.83
C ARG A 231 3.79 1.65 13.13
N GLN A 232 4.52 1.19 12.10
CA GLN A 232 5.72 0.38 12.29
C GLN A 232 6.89 1.16 12.92
N GLN A 233 6.78 2.48 13.00
CA GLN A 233 7.70 3.37 13.71
C GLN A 233 7.08 3.95 14.99
N GLN A 234 5.91 3.43 15.42
CA GLN A 234 5.16 3.88 16.58
C GLN A 234 4.76 5.37 16.52
N ILE A 235 4.62 5.91 15.31
CA ILE A 235 4.13 7.26 15.08
C ILE A 235 2.62 7.18 14.84
N ASP A 236 1.85 7.83 15.71
CA ASP A 236 0.40 7.84 15.60
C ASP A 236 -0.07 8.69 14.43
N THR A 237 -1.09 8.19 13.74
CA THR A 237 -1.68 8.86 12.59
C THR A 237 -3.19 8.75 12.61
N VAL A 238 -3.85 9.76 12.05
CA VAL A 238 -5.30 9.78 11.84
C VAL A 238 -5.61 10.28 10.44
N MET A 239 -6.75 9.87 9.89
CA MET A 239 -7.32 10.50 8.71
C MET A 239 -8.24 11.64 9.16
N LEU A 240 -7.88 12.88 8.87
CA LEU A 240 -8.79 14.01 9.11
C LEU A 240 -9.95 13.96 8.12
N ALA A 241 -11.13 14.37 8.57
CA ALA A 241 -12.34 14.36 7.76
C ALA A 241 -13.26 15.51 8.12
N PHE A 242 -14.14 15.87 7.19
CA PHE A 242 -15.18 16.87 7.42
C PHE A 242 -16.55 16.18 7.50
N ASP A 243 -17.23 16.34 8.63
CA ASP A 243 -18.56 15.82 8.84
C ASP A 243 -19.64 16.79 8.32
N ASP A 244 -19.61 17.11 7.01
CA ASP A 244 -20.56 18.06 6.41
C ASP A 244 -21.94 17.41 6.18
N LEU A 245 -22.97 17.89 6.88
CA LEU A 245 -24.38 17.49 6.75
C LEU A 245 -24.91 17.53 5.31
N ARG A 246 -24.33 18.35 4.43
CA ARG A 246 -24.75 18.50 3.02
C ARG A 246 -24.14 17.45 2.09
N SER A 247 -23.20 16.64 2.59
CA SER A 247 -22.51 15.61 1.83
C SER A 247 -22.93 14.21 2.27
N SER A 248 -22.88 13.24 1.36
CA SER A 248 -23.09 11.82 1.67
C SER A 248 -22.13 10.95 0.84
N PRO A 249 -21.51 9.92 1.42
CA PRO A 249 -21.54 9.54 2.83
C PRO A 249 -20.68 10.45 3.72
N ARG A 250 -20.95 10.39 5.02
CA ARG A 250 -20.27 11.16 6.07
C ARG A 250 -19.52 10.27 7.07
N PRO A 251 -18.45 10.78 7.68
CA PRO A 251 -17.74 12.02 7.33
C PRO A 251 -16.92 11.85 6.04
N ARG A 252 -16.55 12.95 5.36
CA ARG A 252 -15.76 12.93 4.11
C ARG A 252 -14.26 12.99 4.45
N PRO A 253 -13.48 11.92 4.22
CA PRO A 253 -12.04 11.93 4.47
C PRO A 253 -11.33 12.99 3.62
N TRP A 254 -10.41 13.71 4.25
CA TRP A 254 -9.61 14.77 3.65
C TRP A 254 -8.15 14.33 3.46
N LEU A 255 -7.35 14.27 4.53
CA LEU A 255 -5.93 13.92 4.47
C LEU A 255 -5.44 13.26 5.78
N PRO A 256 -4.36 12.45 5.72
CA PRO A 256 -3.72 11.94 6.92
C PRO A 256 -2.95 13.03 7.68
N ALA A 257 -3.08 13.01 9.00
CA ALA A 257 -2.31 13.82 9.93
C ALA A 257 -1.50 12.94 10.88
N VAL A 258 -0.28 13.36 11.15
CA VAL A 258 0.67 12.68 12.04
C VAL A 258 0.65 13.37 13.39
N LEU A 259 0.35 12.63 14.45
CA LEU A 259 0.33 13.12 15.83
C LEU A 259 1.69 12.91 16.47
N ILE A 260 2.42 14.00 16.69
CA ILE A 260 3.72 14.01 17.39
C ILE A 260 3.61 15.00 18.54
N ASP A 261 3.81 14.51 19.75
CA ASP A 261 3.47 15.21 21.01
C ASP A 261 2.04 15.79 20.98
N ASP A 262 1.93 17.12 20.94
CA ASP A 262 0.71 17.90 20.95
C ASP A 262 0.34 18.47 19.57
N GLN A 263 1.01 18.04 18.50
CA GLN A 263 0.88 18.63 17.16
C GLN A 263 0.42 17.60 16.12
N LEU A 264 -0.50 18.02 15.25
CA LEU A 264 -0.96 17.25 14.10
C LEU A 264 -0.36 17.82 12.81
N TYR A 265 0.69 17.19 12.29
CA TYR A 265 1.34 17.57 11.04
C TYR A 265 0.59 17.02 9.82
N LEU A 266 0.40 17.84 8.79
CA LEU A 266 -0.54 17.56 7.70
C LEU A 266 0.14 17.06 6.42
N PHE A 267 -0.34 15.93 5.90
CA PHE A 267 0.19 15.27 4.71
C PHE A 267 -0.91 14.95 3.71
N ASP A 268 -0.92 15.55 2.51
CA ASP A 268 -1.98 15.34 1.53
C ASP A 268 -1.59 14.29 0.49
N THR A 269 -2.18 13.10 0.57
CA THR A 269 -1.93 11.98 -0.35
C THR A 269 -2.56 12.12 -1.73
N ARG A 270 -3.53 13.02 -1.90
CA ARG A 270 -4.10 13.42 -3.20
C ARG A 270 -3.14 14.36 -3.93
N LEU A 271 -2.54 15.32 -3.21
CA LEU A 271 -1.49 16.18 -3.75
C LEU A 271 -0.12 15.50 -3.79
N GLY A 272 0.09 14.43 -3.03
CA GLY A 272 1.41 13.80 -2.88
C GLY A 272 2.43 14.73 -2.22
N LEU A 273 1.99 15.67 -1.37
CA LEU A 273 2.84 16.68 -0.74
C LEU A 273 2.46 16.87 0.75
N PRO A 274 3.43 17.09 1.65
CA PRO A 274 3.13 17.69 2.94
C PRO A 274 2.56 19.10 2.73
N ILE A 275 1.62 19.52 3.58
CA ILE A 275 1.14 20.90 3.57
C ILE A 275 2.28 21.77 4.10
N ARG A 276 2.66 22.82 3.37
CA ARG A 276 3.76 23.70 3.81
C ARG A 276 3.28 24.62 4.93
N GLY A 277 4.14 24.79 5.95
CA GLY A 277 3.86 25.71 7.05
C GLY A 277 3.85 27.19 6.65
N PRO A 278 3.60 28.09 7.62
CA PRO A 278 3.62 29.53 7.41
C PRO A 278 4.88 30.00 6.67
N GLY A 279 4.70 30.89 5.69
CA GLY A 279 5.80 31.39 4.84
C GLY A 279 6.39 30.34 3.90
N GLY A 280 5.73 29.19 3.71
CA GLY A 280 6.18 28.12 2.82
C GLY A 280 7.33 27.28 3.39
N ALA A 281 7.57 27.35 4.70
CA ALA A 281 8.64 26.62 5.39
C ALA A 281 8.09 25.42 6.16
N GLY A 282 8.82 24.30 6.12
CA GLY A 282 8.49 23.13 6.92
C GLY A 282 7.15 22.49 6.57
N ILE A 283 6.62 21.73 7.53
CA ILE A 283 5.33 21.05 7.44
C ILE A 283 4.34 21.75 8.37
N ALA A 284 3.17 22.10 7.84
CA ALA A 284 2.13 22.77 8.60
C ALA A 284 1.50 21.83 9.62
N THR A 285 1.17 22.39 10.78
CA THR A 285 0.30 21.72 11.75
C THR A 285 -1.16 22.14 11.54
N LEU A 286 -2.10 21.32 12.03
CA LEU A 286 -3.52 21.65 12.07
C LEU A 286 -3.79 23.02 12.73
N ALA A 287 -3.06 23.30 13.81
CA ALA A 287 -3.17 24.56 14.54
C ALA A 287 -2.81 25.76 13.65
N GLN A 288 -1.72 25.65 12.88
CA GLN A 288 -1.28 26.70 11.96
C GLN A 288 -2.29 26.93 10.84
N VAL A 289 -2.83 25.86 10.25
CA VAL A 289 -3.84 25.99 9.18
C VAL A 289 -5.14 26.63 9.69
N ARG A 290 -5.56 26.33 10.93
CA ARG A 290 -6.73 26.97 11.55
C ARG A 290 -6.51 28.47 11.80
N GLN A 291 -5.28 28.86 12.13
CA GLN A 291 -4.93 30.26 12.38
C GLN A 291 -4.77 31.07 11.08
N ASP A 292 -4.27 30.43 10.02
CA ASP A 292 -4.04 31.07 8.73
C ASP A 292 -4.64 30.24 7.58
N PRO A 293 -5.90 30.54 7.17
CA PRO A 293 -6.53 29.93 6.01
C PRO A 293 -5.75 30.14 4.69
N GLY A 294 -4.87 31.15 4.65
CA GLY A 294 -3.98 31.42 3.52
C GLY A 294 -3.05 30.26 3.20
N ILE A 295 -2.72 29.41 4.19
CA ILE A 295 -1.91 28.21 3.99
C ILE A 295 -2.57 27.24 2.99
N LEU A 296 -3.87 26.99 3.11
CA LEU A 296 -4.58 26.12 2.16
C LEU A 296 -4.86 26.82 0.84
N ARG A 297 -5.10 28.14 0.85
CA ARG A 297 -5.26 28.92 -0.40
C ARG A 297 -3.99 28.94 -1.25
N ALA A 298 -2.81 28.84 -0.63
CA ALA A 298 -1.55 28.71 -1.35
C ALA A 298 -1.48 27.44 -2.22
N LEU A 299 -2.33 26.45 -1.94
CA LEU A 299 -2.46 25.21 -2.72
C LEU A 299 -3.32 25.41 -3.98
N ASP A 300 -3.99 26.55 -4.17
CA ASP A 300 -4.72 26.83 -5.41
C ASP A 300 -3.75 26.93 -6.60
N VAL A 301 -4.13 26.37 -7.75
CA VAL A 301 -3.41 26.49 -9.03
C VAL A 301 -4.33 27.12 -10.07
N GLY A 302 -4.15 28.43 -10.27
CA GLY A 302 -5.03 29.21 -11.13
C GLY A 302 -6.47 29.24 -10.61
N THR A 303 -7.42 29.48 -11.50
CA THR A 303 -8.86 29.45 -11.18
C THR A 303 -9.48 28.06 -11.31
N GLU A 304 -8.80 27.14 -12.01
CA GLU A 304 -9.31 25.81 -12.36
C GLU A 304 -9.11 24.77 -11.25
N LEU A 305 -7.97 24.80 -10.56
CA LEU A 305 -7.63 23.82 -9.53
C LEU A 305 -7.62 24.49 -8.16
N ARG A 306 -8.83 24.72 -7.64
CA ARG A 306 -9.01 25.21 -6.28
C ARG A 306 -8.91 24.07 -5.27
N TYR A 307 -8.32 24.36 -4.12
CA TYR A 307 -8.22 23.43 -3.01
C TYR A 307 -9.47 23.53 -2.12
N ALA A 308 -10.43 22.66 -2.37
CA ALA A 308 -11.79 22.75 -1.82
C ALA A 308 -11.86 22.83 -0.30
N GLU A 309 -10.91 22.21 0.40
CA GLU A 309 -10.89 22.18 1.86
C GLU A 309 -10.46 23.53 2.48
N ALA A 310 -9.97 24.47 1.69
CA ALA A 310 -9.80 25.87 2.10
C ALA A 310 -11.14 26.59 2.37
N ASP A 311 -12.25 26.07 1.84
CA ASP A 311 -13.62 26.58 2.00
C ASP A 311 -14.46 25.73 2.97
N ALA A 312 -13.87 24.72 3.61
CA ALA A 312 -14.59 23.79 4.48
C ALA A 312 -15.01 24.43 5.81
N ASP A 313 -16.08 23.90 6.41
CA ASP A 313 -16.46 24.25 7.79
C ASP A 313 -15.62 23.49 8.80
N TRP A 314 -14.63 24.18 9.37
CA TRP A 314 -13.70 23.63 10.34
C TRP A 314 -14.31 23.28 11.69
N ALA A 315 -15.52 23.75 12.00
CA ALA A 315 -16.27 23.29 13.17
C ALA A 315 -16.69 21.81 13.04
N GLN A 316 -16.80 21.31 11.79
CA GLN A 316 -17.15 19.92 11.47
C GLN A 316 -15.93 19.02 11.28
N LEU A 317 -14.73 19.47 11.68
CA LEU A 317 -13.52 18.65 11.55
C LEU A 317 -13.52 17.52 12.59
N VAL A 318 -13.41 16.30 12.09
CA VAL A 318 -13.31 15.08 12.90
C VAL A 318 -12.03 14.31 12.54
N ALA A 319 -11.62 13.39 13.40
CA ALA A 319 -10.52 12.47 13.13
C ALA A 319 -11.03 11.03 12.98
N LEU A 320 -10.48 10.30 12.02
CA LEU A 320 -10.82 8.90 11.74
C LEU A 320 -9.61 8.02 11.99
N ILE A 321 -9.75 7.00 12.83
CA ILE A 321 -8.69 6.06 13.17
C ILE A 321 -8.69 4.90 12.16
N ASP A 322 -7.56 4.65 11.48
CA ASP A 322 -7.37 3.46 10.64
C ASP A 322 -7.13 2.22 11.51
N ALA A 323 -8.21 1.55 11.92
CA ALA A 323 -8.16 0.27 12.61
C ALA A 323 -8.88 -0.80 11.78
N SER A 324 -8.13 -1.77 11.27
CA SER A 324 -8.73 -2.91 10.58
C SER A 324 -9.25 -3.95 11.58
N PRO A 325 -10.20 -4.83 11.19
CA PRO A 325 -10.69 -5.87 12.09
C PRO A 325 -9.56 -6.70 12.72
N GLU A 326 -8.53 -7.03 11.95
CA GLU A 326 -7.38 -7.81 12.42
C GLU A 326 -6.62 -7.06 13.53
N ALA A 327 -6.43 -5.75 13.37
CA ALA A 327 -5.70 -4.90 14.32
C ALA A 327 -6.41 -4.75 15.68
N LEU A 328 -7.72 -5.00 15.71
CA LEU A 328 -8.55 -4.94 16.91
C LEU A 328 -8.77 -6.31 17.55
N SER A 329 -8.21 -7.39 16.97
CA SER A 329 -8.43 -8.76 17.43
C SER A 329 -7.55 -9.14 18.63
N TYR A 330 -8.02 -10.11 19.40
CA TYR A 330 -7.25 -10.78 20.45
C TYR A 330 -5.93 -11.32 19.89
N ARG A 331 -5.97 -11.91 18.69
CA ARG A 331 -4.84 -12.59 18.05
C ARG A 331 -3.70 -11.64 17.72
N ALA A 332 -4.03 -10.47 17.17
CA ALA A 332 -3.02 -9.44 16.92
C ALA A 332 -2.40 -8.95 18.23
N LYS A 333 -3.20 -8.79 19.30
CA LYS A 333 -2.68 -8.39 20.61
C LYS A 333 -1.76 -9.44 21.22
N ALA A 334 -2.15 -10.71 21.16
CA ALA A 334 -1.30 -11.81 21.60
C ALA A 334 0.02 -11.84 20.81
N PHE A 335 -0.05 -11.77 19.47
CA PHE A 335 1.13 -11.79 18.61
C PHE A 335 2.08 -10.63 18.90
N GLU A 336 1.56 -9.41 19.03
CA GLU A 336 2.39 -8.22 19.26
C GLU A 336 3.12 -8.26 20.60
N LEU A 337 2.46 -8.73 21.66
CA LEU A 337 3.06 -8.88 22.99
C LEU A 337 4.23 -9.86 22.97
N GLU A 338 4.05 -11.01 22.32
CA GLU A 338 5.13 -12.00 22.15
C GLU A 338 6.26 -11.47 21.25
N ALA A 339 5.91 -10.81 20.14
CA ALA A 339 6.89 -10.24 19.20
C ALA A 339 7.75 -9.13 19.83
N ALA A 340 7.27 -8.46 20.88
CA ALA A 340 7.97 -7.37 21.55
C ALA A 340 9.31 -7.79 22.18
N ALA A 341 9.48 -9.07 22.53
CA ALA A 341 10.72 -9.59 23.11
C ALA A 341 11.88 -9.74 22.11
N GLY A 342 11.62 -9.60 20.80
CA GLY A 342 12.60 -9.83 19.73
C GLY A 342 12.67 -8.68 18.73
N GLU A 343 12.25 -8.93 17.48
CA GLU A 343 12.03 -7.86 16.51
C GLU A 343 10.56 -7.48 16.53
N PRO A 344 10.17 -6.33 17.13
CA PRO A 344 8.77 -5.96 17.26
C PRO A 344 8.08 -5.86 15.89
N LEU A 345 6.80 -6.19 15.87
CA LEU A 345 5.93 -5.98 14.72
C LEU A 345 4.64 -5.38 15.25
N PHE A 346 4.38 -4.12 14.92
CA PHE A 346 3.26 -3.36 15.45
C PHE A 346 1.99 -3.66 14.64
N VAL A 347 1.14 -4.52 15.16
CA VAL A 347 -0.02 -5.08 14.48
C VAL A 347 -1.33 -4.74 15.18
N THR A 348 -1.31 -4.11 16.35
CA THR A 348 -2.51 -3.64 17.05
C THR A 348 -2.76 -2.15 16.86
N VAL A 349 -4.01 -1.74 17.11
CA VAL A 349 -4.41 -0.33 17.24
C VAL A 349 -5.23 -0.18 18.51
N ALA A 350 -4.78 0.66 19.43
CA ALA A 350 -5.52 1.04 20.64
C ALA A 350 -6.43 2.24 20.33
N ALA A 351 -7.54 2.00 19.62
CA ALA A 351 -8.33 3.09 19.05
C ALA A 351 -8.97 3.98 20.12
N GLU A 352 -9.51 3.42 21.20
CA GLU A 352 -10.04 4.20 22.33
C GLU A 352 -9.00 5.13 22.98
N GLU A 353 -7.78 4.65 23.21
CA GLU A 353 -6.72 5.44 23.86
C GLU A 353 -6.23 6.56 22.94
N LEU A 354 -6.08 6.26 21.64
CA LEU A 354 -5.78 7.28 20.64
C LEU A 354 -6.93 8.31 20.55
N ALA A 355 -8.19 7.88 20.60
CA ALA A 355 -9.33 8.78 20.60
C ALA A 355 -9.37 9.70 21.83
N LYS A 356 -9.05 9.20 23.04
CA LYS A 356 -8.93 10.01 24.26
C LYS A 356 -7.85 11.08 24.11
N ARG A 357 -6.67 10.70 23.59
CA ARG A 357 -5.56 11.63 23.32
C ARG A 357 -5.91 12.68 22.27
N LEU A 358 -6.65 12.32 21.22
CA LEU A 358 -7.07 13.27 20.19
C LEU A 358 -8.13 14.24 20.70
N LYS A 359 -9.08 13.77 21.53
CA LYS A 359 -10.11 14.61 22.15
C LYS A 359 -9.53 15.61 23.16
N SER A 360 -8.40 15.31 23.80
CA SER A 360 -7.73 16.26 24.70
C SER A 360 -6.99 17.38 23.96
N GLN A 361 -6.72 17.21 22.66
CA GLN A 361 -6.23 18.26 21.79
C GLN A 361 -7.44 19.09 21.32
N ALA A 362 -7.51 20.37 21.70
CA ALA A 362 -8.68 21.27 21.55
C ALA A 362 -9.14 21.56 20.10
N GLN A 363 -8.73 20.76 19.12
CA GLN A 363 -8.82 21.03 17.68
C GLN A 363 -9.51 19.91 16.88
N ILE A 364 -10.09 18.91 17.54
CA ILE A 364 -10.89 17.85 16.92
C ILE A 364 -12.25 17.75 17.62
N THR A 365 -13.34 17.82 16.86
CA THR A 365 -14.71 17.84 17.40
C THR A 365 -15.20 16.45 17.80
N ALA A 366 -14.84 15.43 17.03
CA ALA A 366 -15.19 14.03 17.27
C ALA A 366 -14.11 13.10 16.70
N VAL A 367 -14.06 11.87 17.22
CA VAL A 367 -13.12 10.85 16.79
C VAL A 367 -13.87 9.54 16.61
N ASP A 368 -13.82 8.98 15.40
CA ASP A 368 -14.50 7.74 15.02
C ASP A 368 -13.52 6.75 14.38
N LEU A 369 -13.96 5.51 14.17
CA LEU A 369 -13.23 4.57 13.31
C LEU A 369 -13.40 4.94 11.84
N TRP A 370 -12.31 4.90 11.07
CA TRP A 370 -12.40 5.01 9.63
C TRP A 370 -13.11 3.78 9.06
N ARG A 371 -14.15 3.98 8.24
CA ARG A 371 -14.99 2.88 7.73
C ARG A 371 -14.31 2.04 6.63
N ILE A 372 -13.29 2.59 5.96
CA ILE A 372 -12.67 1.98 4.77
C ILE A 372 -12.08 0.58 5.01
N PRO A 373 -11.36 0.30 6.13
CA PRO A 373 -10.89 -1.05 6.43
C PRO A 373 -12.01 -2.10 6.48
N PHE A 374 -13.17 -1.74 7.02
CA PHE A 374 -14.34 -2.64 7.11
C PHE A 374 -15.06 -2.77 5.77
N GLN A 375 -15.19 -1.66 5.03
CA GLN A 375 -15.79 -1.67 3.70
C GLN A 375 -14.99 -2.53 2.71
N ALA A 376 -13.66 -2.58 2.83
CA ALA A 376 -12.82 -3.43 1.99
C ALA A 376 -13.16 -4.92 2.14
N TRP A 377 -13.53 -5.37 3.35
CA TRP A 377 -13.99 -6.73 3.59
C TRP A 377 -15.31 -7.04 2.87
N VAL A 378 -16.32 -6.17 3.03
CA VAL A 378 -17.61 -6.32 2.33
C VAL A 378 -17.40 -6.34 0.82
N TYR A 379 -16.60 -5.41 0.30
CA TYR A 379 -16.29 -5.33 -1.13
C TYR A 379 -15.62 -6.61 -1.64
N ARG A 380 -14.62 -7.13 -0.90
CA ARG A 380 -13.88 -8.33 -1.31
C ARG A 380 -14.78 -9.56 -1.37
N GLU A 381 -15.62 -9.75 -0.37
CA GLU A 381 -16.58 -10.86 -0.33
C GLU A 381 -17.57 -10.77 -1.49
N ALA A 382 -18.15 -9.59 -1.71
CA ALA A 382 -19.06 -9.33 -2.82
C ALA A 382 -18.40 -9.54 -4.18
N LEU A 383 -17.13 -9.16 -4.33
CA LEU A 383 -16.37 -9.34 -5.57
C LEU A 383 -16.17 -10.83 -5.87
N GLY A 384 -15.93 -11.65 -4.84
CA GLY A 384 -15.87 -13.11 -4.95
C GLY A 384 -17.16 -13.72 -5.49
N ALA A 385 -18.31 -13.27 -4.99
CA ALA A 385 -19.61 -13.71 -5.49
C ALA A 385 -19.85 -13.24 -6.93
N ARG A 386 -19.57 -11.97 -7.24
CA ARG A 386 -19.75 -11.38 -8.57
C ARG A 386 -18.87 -12.03 -9.63
N ALA A 387 -17.67 -12.47 -9.27
CA ALA A 387 -16.73 -13.13 -10.19
C ALA A 387 -17.27 -14.44 -10.80
N GLN A 388 -18.33 -15.03 -10.25
CA GLN A 388 -18.98 -16.21 -10.86
C GLN A 388 -19.74 -15.88 -12.16
N GLU A 389 -20.12 -14.62 -12.35
CA GLU A 389 -21.00 -14.17 -13.44
C GLU A 389 -20.39 -13.02 -14.27
N ASP A 390 -19.44 -12.27 -13.70
CA ASP A 390 -18.80 -11.13 -14.34
C ASP A 390 -17.32 -11.44 -14.69
N PRO A 391 -16.98 -11.52 -15.99
CA PRO A 391 -15.61 -11.76 -16.44
C PRO A 391 -14.60 -10.71 -15.96
N GLU A 392 -15.00 -9.46 -15.73
CA GLU A 392 -14.08 -8.43 -15.24
C GLU A 392 -13.73 -8.63 -13.77
N ALA A 393 -14.74 -8.93 -12.94
CA ALA A 393 -14.53 -9.30 -11.54
C ALA A 393 -13.67 -10.57 -11.43
N MET A 394 -13.93 -11.57 -12.27
CA MET A 394 -13.10 -12.77 -12.37
C MET A 394 -11.65 -12.46 -12.73
N ARG A 395 -11.41 -11.65 -13.78
CA ARG A 395 -10.05 -11.25 -14.19
C ARG A 395 -9.28 -10.58 -13.05
N ARG A 396 -9.95 -9.74 -12.26
CA ARG A 396 -9.32 -9.08 -11.12
C ARG A 396 -8.88 -10.06 -10.04
N LEU A 397 -9.75 -10.99 -9.65
CA LEU A 397 -9.41 -12.02 -8.66
C LEU A 397 -8.35 -12.99 -9.18
N TRP A 398 -8.41 -13.34 -10.47
CA TRP A 398 -7.39 -14.16 -11.12
C TRP A 398 -6.03 -13.48 -11.10
N TYR A 399 -5.95 -12.17 -11.32
CA TYR A 399 -4.68 -11.47 -11.22
C TYR A 399 -4.09 -11.54 -9.80
N ASP A 400 -4.93 -11.32 -8.78
CA ASP A 400 -4.52 -11.48 -7.38
C ASP A 400 -4.00 -12.89 -7.12
N GLU A 401 -4.76 -13.91 -7.53
CA GLU A 401 -4.43 -15.30 -7.31
C GLU A 401 -3.16 -15.74 -8.06
N MET A 402 -3.07 -15.44 -9.36
CA MET A 402 -2.01 -15.95 -10.23
C MET A 402 -0.69 -15.21 -10.06
N ILE A 403 -0.74 -13.90 -9.77
CA ILE A 403 0.46 -13.05 -9.73
C ILE A 403 0.81 -12.67 -8.29
N LEU A 404 -0.14 -12.17 -7.51
CA LEU A 404 0.15 -11.58 -6.20
C LEU A 404 0.27 -12.62 -5.08
N GLU A 405 -0.52 -13.70 -5.16
CA GLU A 405 -0.59 -14.74 -4.13
C GLU A 405 0.17 -16.03 -4.49
N ASN A 406 0.91 -16.03 -5.61
CA ASN A 406 1.73 -17.15 -6.06
C ASN A 406 3.22 -16.76 -6.14
N VAL A 407 4.07 -17.78 -6.32
CA VAL A 407 5.50 -17.59 -6.61
C VAL A 407 5.62 -17.03 -8.03
N HIS A 408 5.88 -15.73 -8.13
CA HIS A 408 6.05 -15.06 -9.42
C HIS A 408 7.19 -14.03 -9.31
N PRO A 409 8.11 -13.95 -10.30
CA PRO A 409 9.27 -13.05 -10.23
C PRO A 409 8.89 -11.58 -9.97
N LEU A 410 7.75 -11.12 -10.51
CA LEU A 410 7.25 -9.77 -10.23
C LEU A 410 6.99 -9.54 -8.72
N THR A 411 6.33 -10.48 -8.04
CA THR A 411 5.99 -10.37 -6.62
C THR A 411 7.20 -10.59 -5.72
N GLN A 412 8.09 -11.52 -6.11
CA GLN A 412 9.36 -11.75 -5.42
C GLN A 412 10.25 -10.51 -5.49
N GLY A 413 10.41 -9.93 -6.69
CA GLY A 413 11.16 -8.69 -6.88
C GLY A 413 10.59 -7.54 -6.05
N ARG A 414 9.26 -7.41 -5.98
CA ARG A 414 8.61 -6.36 -5.18
C ARG A 414 8.77 -6.60 -3.68
N THR A 415 8.76 -7.86 -3.23
CA THR A 415 9.04 -8.21 -1.84
C THR A 415 10.49 -7.90 -1.45
N GLN A 416 11.47 -8.22 -2.32
CA GLN A 416 12.87 -7.84 -2.10
C GLN A 416 13.05 -6.32 -2.11
N TYR A 417 12.32 -5.59 -2.95
CA TYR A 417 12.28 -4.13 -2.94
C TYR A 417 11.81 -3.59 -1.58
N PHE A 418 10.75 -4.16 -1.00
CA PHE A 418 10.28 -3.77 0.34
C PHE A 418 11.33 -4.00 1.42
N ARG A 419 12.15 -5.04 1.27
CA ARG A 419 13.28 -5.33 2.18
C ARG A 419 14.49 -4.42 1.98
N GLY A 420 14.52 -3.59 0.94
CA GLY A 420 15.71 -2.81 0.57
C GLY A 420 16.81 -3.67 -0.08
N ASN A 421 16.49 -4.91 -0.46
CA ASN A 421 17.42 -5.85 -1.09
C ASN A 421 17.41 -5.64 -2.61
N PHE A 422 18.07 -4.59 -3.08
CA PHE A 422 17.98 -4.18 -4.49
C PHE A 422 18.86 -4.99 -5.44
N GLU A 423 20.09 -5.26 -5.05
CA GLU A 423 21.12 -5.89 -5.88
C GLU A 423 21.32 -7.37 -5.52
N LYS A 424 21.97 -8.10 -6.44
CA LYS A 424 22.26 -9.53 -6.27
C LYS A 424 23.29 -9.76 -5.16
N THR A 425 23.04 -10.78 -4.34
CA THR A 425 24.01 -11.43 -3.46
C THR A 425 24.25 -12.88 -3.91
N ASP A 426 25.13 -13.61 -3.24
CA ASP A 426 25.41 -15.01 -3.58
C ASP A 426 24.16 -15.90 -3.46
N ASP A 427 23.32 -15.64 -2.46
CA ASP A 427 22.15 -16.46 -2.14
C ASP A 427 20.81 -15.86 -2.62
N ASN A 428 20.81 -14.62 -3.11
CA ASN A 428 19.57 -13.91 -3.48
C ASN A 428 19.76 -13.06 -4.75
N PRO A 429 18.93 -13.23 -5.80
CA PRO A 429 18.97 -12.41 -7.02
C PRO A 429 18.76 -10.90 -6.78
N GLY A 430 18.21 -10.52 -5.63
CA GLY A 430 17.77 -9.16 -5.33
C GLY A 430 16.55 -8.75 -6.14
N ALA A 431 15.96 -7.60 -5.81
CA ALA A 431 14.78 -7.07 -6.50
C ALA A 431 15.00 -6.92 -8.01
N LYS A 432 16.19 -6.45 -8.40
CA LYS A 432 16.58 -6.25 -9.80
C LYS A 432 16.64 -7.54 -10.60
N GLY A 433 17.20 -8.61 -10.02
CA GLY A 433 17.28 -9.91 -10.68
C GLY A 433 15.90 -10.45 -11.03
N TYR A 434 15.00 -10.45 -10.06
CA TYR A 434 13.62 -10.89 -10.25
C TYR A 434 12.81 -10.02 -11.23
N PHE A 435 13.01 -8.70 -11.24
CA PHE A 435 12.33 -7.84 -12.24
C PHE A 435 12.88 -8.02 -13.65
N VAL A 436 14.18 -8.30 -13.81
CA VAL A 436 14.74 -8.68 -15.12
C VAL A 436 14.13 -10.00 -15.60
N GLU A 437 13.98 -10.98 -14.72
CA GLU A 437 13.34 -12.27 -15.02
C GLU A 437 11.86 -12.10 -15.39
N ALA A 438 11.10 -11.28 -14.66
CA ALA A 438 9.70 -10.98 -14.97
C ALA A 438 9.52 -10.33 -16.35
N ARG A 439 10.57 -9.72 -16.90
CA ARG A 439 10.50 -8.90 -18.11
C ARG A 439 10.83 -9.71 -19.36
N VAL A 440 9.85 -10.47 -19.85
CA VAL A 440 10.02 -11.29 -21.06
C VAL A 440 10.31 -10.44 -22.33
N PRO A 441 11.03 -10.98 -23.32
CA PRO A 441 11.33 -10.28 -24.58
C PRO A 441 10.08 -9.98 -25.42
N ASP A 442 10.13 -8.95 -26.27
CA ASP A 442 9.02 -8.62 -27.19
C ASP A 442 8.72 -9.74 -28.20
N THR A 443 9.74 -10.48 -28.61
CA THR A 443 9.58 -11.65 -29.47
C THR A 443 8.69 -12.71 -28.83
N PHE A 444 8.88 -12.99 -27.53
CA PHE A 444 8.04 -13.90 -26.77
C PHE A 444 6.58 -13.42 -26.76
N ILE A 445 6.33 -12.13 -26.45
CA ILE A 445 4.98 -11.55 -26.42
C ILE A 445 4.29 -11.64 -27.79
N SER A 446 5.03 -11.38 -28.87
CA SER A 446 4.48 -11.44 -30.23
C SER A 446 4.04 -12.86 -30.64
N GLN A 447 4.66 -13.88 -30.05
CA GLN A 447 4.44 -15.29 -30.38
C GLN A 447 3.35 -15.96 -29.54
N ILE A 448 2.84 -15.31 -28.48
CA ILE A 448 1.80 -15.88 -27.59
C ILE A 448 0.58 -16.39 -28.36
N GLU A 449 0.14 -15.65 -29.38
CA GLU A 449 -1.07 -16.01 -30.14
C GLU A 449 -0.83 -17.05 -31.23
N SER A 450 0.44 -17.35 -31.58
CA SER A 450 0.80 -18.13 -32.76
C SER A 450 1.70 -19.34 -32.52
N SER A 451 2.45 -19.40 -31.42
CA SER A 451 3.39 -20.49 -31.11
C SER A 451 2.83 -21.40 -30.01
N PRO A 452 2.57 -22.68 -30.30
CA PRO A 452 2.21 -23.68 -29.29
C PRO A 452 3.26 -23.83 -28.18
N GLU A 453 4.54 -23.66 -28.48
CA GLU A 453 5.63 -23.75 -27.50
C GLU A 453 5.57 -22.61 -26.49
N VAL A 454 5.37 -21.37 -26.96
CA VAL A 454 5.18 -20.21 -26.09
C VAL A 454 3.92 -20.36 -25.25
N GLN A 455 2.83 -20.84 -25.83
CA GLN A 455 1.58 -21.11 -25.11
C GLN A 455 1.78 -22.15 -24.01
N ALA A 456 2.46 -23.26 -24.31
CA ALA A 456 2.78 -24.30 -23.35
C ALA A 456 3.68 -23.78 -22.22
N SER A 457 4.64 -22.90 -22.51
CA SER A 457 5.51 -22.29 -21.49
C SER A 457 4.75 -21.38 -20.50
N LEU A 458 3.61 -20.81 -20.93
CA LEU A 458 2.69 -20.06 -20.09
C LEU A 458 1.67 -20.96 -19.37
N GLY A 459 1.84 -22.29 -19.44
CA GLY A 459 0.90 -23.27 -18.90
C GLY A 459 -0.43 -23.33 -19.66
N MET A 460 -0.52 -22.72 -20.85
CA MET A 460 -1.75 -22.69 -21.63
C MET A 460 -1.84 -23.93 -22.51
N VAL A 461 -2.68 -24.88 -22.09
CA VAL A 461 -3.03 -26.05 -22.91
C VAL A 461 -4.44 -25.89 -23.43
N ARG A 462 -4.61 -25.90 -24.76
CA ARG A 462 -5.94 -25.84 -25.37
C ARG A 462 -6.75 -27.05 -24.93
N THR A 463 -7.95 -26.82 -24.40
CA THR A 463 -8.83 -27.89 -23.91
C THR A 463 -10.07 -28.05 -24.80
N ARG A 464 -11.27 -28.20 -24.22
CA ARG A 464 -12.54 -28.42 -24.94
C ARG A 464 -13.19 -27.14 -25.46
N GLU A 465 -12.53 -26.00 -25.31
CA GLU A 465 -13.05 -24.68 -25.67
C GLU A 465 -13.10 -24.45 -27.19
N ASN A 466 -14.03 -23.60 -27.63
CA ASN A 466 -14.14 -23.23 -29.04
C ASN A 466 -13.03 -22.26 -29.47
N ASP A 467 -12.90 -22.00 -30.79
CA ASP A 467 -11.84 -21.12 -31.32
C ASP A 467 -11.91 -19.68 -30.81
N GLN A 468 -13.10 -19.18 -30.47
CA GLN A 468 -13.29 -17.82 -29.96
C GLN A 468 -12.85 -17.71 -28.51
N GLU A 469 -13.24 -18.67 -27.67
CA GLU A 469 -12.83 -18.78 -26.26
C GLU A 469 -11.30 -18.93 -26.15
N TRP A 470 -10.71 -19.79 -26.99
CA TRP A 470 -9.26 -19.97 -27.04
C TRP A 470 -8.53 -18.67 -27.41
N ARG A 471 -8.97 -17.99 -28.47
CA ARG A 471 -8.40 -16.69 -28.88
C ARG A 471 -8.52 -15.64 -27.78
N TYR A 472 -9.65 -15.58 -27.11
CA TYR A 472 -9.85 -14.67 -25.99
C TYR A 472 -8.88 -14.97 -24.84
N ARG A 473 -8.68 -16.25 -24.49
CA ARG A 473 -7.72 -16.64 -23.44
C ARG A 473 -6.28 -16.24 -23.80
N LEU A 474 -5.88 -16.44 -25.06
CA LEU A 474 -4.56 -16.00 -25.55
C LEU A 474 -4.38 -14.48 -25.45
N GLN A 475 -5.41 -13.70 -25.79
CA GLN A 475 -5.38 -12.24 -25.68
C GLN A 475 -5.25 -11.78 -24.23
N ILE A 476 -5.96 -12.43 -23.29
CA ILE A 476 -5.84 -12.14 -21.86
C ILE A 476 -4.42 -12.45 -21.36
N ALA A 477 -3.88 -13.63 -21.71
CA ALA A 477 -2.51 -13.99 -21.33
C ALA A 477 -1.48 -12.98 -21.89
N LYS A 478 -1.60 -12.61 -23.17
CA LYS A 478 -0.75 -11.59 -23.80
C LYS A 478 -0.84 -10.24 -23.09
N GLY A 479 -2.05 -9.77 -22.79
CA GLY A 479 -2.27 -8.54 -22.03
C GLY A 479 -1.64 -8.58 -20.64
N MET A 480 -1.80 -9.69 -19.93
CA MET A 480 -1.17 -9.91 -18.61
C MET A 480 0.36 -9.88 -18.70
N THR A 481 0.95 -10.58 -19.67
CA THR A 481 2.40 -10.59 -19.89
C THR A 481 2.94 -9.19 -20.22
N ILE A 482 2.23 -8.41 -21.03
CA ILE A 482 2.58 -7.01 -21.30
C ILE A 482 2.53 -6.18 -20.00
N GLY A 483 1.47 -6.32 -19.20
CA GLY A 483 1.33 -5.61 -17.93
C GLY A 483 2.43 -5.95 -16.92
N ILE A 484 2.81 -7.22 -16.82
CA ILE A 484 3.95 -7.69 -15.99
C ILE A 484 5.24 -7.03 -16.47
N LYS A 485 5.53 -7.08 -17.77
CA LYS A 485 6.71 -6.45 -18.38
C LYS A 485 6.77 -4.94 -18.11
N GLN A 486 5.67 -4.23 -18.27
CA GLN A 486 5.58 -2.79 -18.03
C GLN A 486 5.82 -2.46 -16.56
N THR A 487 5.20 -3.22 -15.64
CA THR A 487 5.39 -3.04 -14.20
C THR A 487 6.83 -3.30 -13.76
N ALA A 488 7.43 -4.40 -14.19
CA ALA A 488 8.83 -4.70 -13.91
C ALA A 488 9.77 -3.62 -14.47
N THR A 489 9.47 -3.09 -15.66
CA THR A 489 10.26 -2.01 -16.28
C THR A 489 10.21 -0.72 -15.46
N TYR A 490 9.02 -0.33 -14.99
CA TYR A 490 8.86 0.84 -14.14
C TYR A 490 9.62 0.68 -12.82
N TRP A 491 9.46 -0.46 -12.13
CA TRP A 491 10.14 -0.70 -10.86
C TRP A 491 11.66 -0.85 -10.98
N LEU A 492 12.20 -1.30 -12.11
CA LEU A 492 13.64 -1.22 -12.38
C LEU A 492 14.13 0.23 -12.41
N GLY A 493 13.35 1.14 -12.99
CA GLY A 493 13.63 2.58 -12.92
C GLY A 493 13.64 3.11 -11.48
N MET A 494 12.71 2.64 -10.65
CA MET A 494 12.68 2.98 -9.22
C MET A 494 13.90 2.44 -8.47
N ILE A 495 14.35 1.21 -8.72
CA ILE A 495 15.57 0.67 -8.11
C ILE A 495 16.79 1.54 -8.43
N HIS A 496 16.92 1.99 -9.68
CA HIS A 496 18.01 2.87 -10.07
C HIS A 496 17.94 4.24 -9.37
N TYR A 497 16.73 4.75 -9.08
CA TYR A 497 16.57 5.93 -8.23
C TYR A 497 17.03 5.66 -6.79
N GLU A 498 16.55 4.59 -6.15
CA GLU A 498 16.90 4.29 -4.74
C GLU A 498 18.39 4.01 -4.54
N THR A 499 19.06 3.48 -5.57
CA THR A 499 20.50 3.17 -5.54
C THR A 499 21.38 4.32 -6.04
N GLY A 500 20.81 5.50 -6.34
CA GLY A 500 21.56 6.69 -6.77
C GLY A 500 22.08 6.65 -8.20
N HIS A 501 21.72 5.64 -9.00
CA HIS A 501 22.11 5.51 -10.41
C HIS A 501 21.19 6.34 -11.32
N PHE A 502 21.18 7.66 -11.11
CA PHE A 502 20.19 8.57 -11.70
C PHE A 502 20.16 8.56 -13.24
N ASP A 503 21.30 8.50 -13.93
CA ASP A 503 21.33 8.43 -15.40
C ASP A 503 20.66 7.15 -15.93
N THR A 504 20.82 6.05 -15.20
CA THR A 504 20.16 4.80 -15.54
C THR A 504 18.67 4.89 -15.20
N ALA A 505 18.30 5.51 -14.08
CA ALA A 505 16.90 5.77 -13.73
C ALA A 505 16.18 6.57 -14.83
N VAL A 506 16.80 7.62 -15.39
CA VAL A 506 16.25 8.36 -16.54
C VAL A 506 15.98 7.45 -17.72
N THR A 507 16.91 6.55 -18.06
CA THR A 507 16.75 5.60 -19.17
C THR A 507 15.51 4.72 -18.97
N TRP A 508 15.30 4.20 -17.76
CA TRP A 508 14.18 3.31 -17.47
C TRP A 508 12.83 4.04 -17.33
N LEU A 509 12.80 5.15 -16.59
CA LEU A 509 11.57 5.89 -16.34
C LEU A 509 11.12 6.68 -17.57
N LYS A 510 12.05 7.31 -18.29
CA LYS A 510 11.72 8.06 -19.50
C LYS A 510 11.56 7.13 -20.70
N GLN A 511 12.66 6.56 -21.20
CA GLN A 511 12.69 5.90 -22.50
C GLN A 511 11.89 4.59 -22.51
N ARG A 512 11.99 3.80 -21.42
CA ARG A 512 11.37 2.46 -21.36
C ARG A 512 9.98 2.44 -20.72
N THR A 513 9.56 3.53 -20.08
CA THR A 513 8.25 3.60 -19.42
C THR A 513 7.39 4.74 -19.98
N LEU A 514 7.80 6.00 -19.79
CA LEU A 514 7.01 7.18 -20.18
C LEU A 514 6.83 7.30 -21.70
N ASP A 515 7.92 7.12 -22.46
CA ASP A 515 7.97 7.31 -23.91
C ASP A 515 7.70 5.99 -24.68
N ALA A 516 7.56 4.86 -23.99
CA ALA A 516 7.53 3.54 -24.62
C ALA A 516 6.20 3.18 -25.30
N SER A 517 5.07 3.59 -24.72
CA SER A 517 3.73 3.35 -25.27
C SER A 517 2.71 4.26 -24.60
N ASP A 518 1.75 4.76 -25.38
CA ASP A 518 0.66 5.57 -24.84
C ASP A 518 -0.27 4.81 -23.90
N GLN A 519 -0.33 3.49 -24.02
CA GLN A 519 -1.15 2.62 -23.18
C GLN A 519 -0.42 2.12 -21.92
N ASN A 520 0.80 2.61 -21.64
CA ASN A 520 1.52 2.19 -20.44
C ASN A 520 0.86 2.79 -19.19
N PRO A 521 0.35 1.96 -18.25
CA PRO A 521 -0.36 2.45 -17.07
C PRO A 521 0.56 3.20 -16.10
N TRP A 522 1.89 3.08 -16.24
CA TRP A 522 2.87 3.68 -15.35
C TRP A 522 3.35 5.07 -15.78
N LYS A 523 2.78 5.67 -16.84
CA LYS A 523 3.17 7.03 -17.29
C LYS A 523 3.07 8.08 -16.17
N PRO A 524 1.99 8.16 -15.37
CA PRO A 524 1.91 9.14 -14.28
C PRO A 524 3.02 9.01 -13.23
N GLY A 525 3.24 7.78 -12.74
CA GLY A 525 4.27 7.47 -11.75
C GLY A 525 5.68 7.68 -12.30
N ALA A 526 5.90 7.31 -13.57
CA ALA A 526 7.17 7.54 -14.25
C ALA A 526 7.46 9.04 -14.41
N ARG A 527 6.45 9.87 -14.73
CA ARG A 527 6.61 11.32 -14.86
C ARG A 527 7.00 11.97 -13.53
N LEU A 528 6.29 11.66 -12.45
CA LEU A 528 6.61 12.16 -11.11
C LEU A 528 8.03 11.74 -10.70
N ASN A 529 8.35 10.45 -10.78
CA ASN A 529 9.65 9.95 -10.34
C ASN A 529 10.80 10.42 -11.25
N LEU A 530 10.57 10.62 -12.54
CA LEU A 530 11.54 11.23 -13.44
C LEU A 530 11.86 12.67 -13.04
N ALA A 531 10.85 13.45 -12.64
CA ALA A 531 11.08 14.78 -12.08
C ALA A 531 11.90 14.74 -10.78
N ARG A 532 11.66 13.76 -9.90
CA ARG A 532 12.46 13.56 -8.68
C ARG A 532 13.90 13.15 -9.00
N VAL A 533 14.13 12.34 -10.04
CA VAL A 533 15.49 12.05 -10.53
C VAL A 533 16.19 13.34 -10.96
N TYR A 534 15.54 14.18 -11.78
CA TYR A 534 16.13 15.44 -12.23
C TYR A 534 16.39 16.41 -11.08
N GLU A 535 15.50 16.47 -10.09
CA GLU A 535 15.72 17.23 -8.86
C GLU A 535 16.97 16.74 -8.10
N ALA A 536 17.13 15.42 -7.94
CA ALA A 536 18.30 14.82 -7.30
C ALA A 536 19.61 15.07 -8.08
N GLN A 537 19.54 15.20 -9.40
CA GLN A 537 20.67 15.60 -10.27
C GLN A 537 20.94 17.12 -10.25
N GLY A 538 20.06 17.92 -9.63
CA GLY A 538 20.15 19.38 -9.61
C GLY A 538 19.59 20.08 -10.86
N ASP A 539 19.00 19.34 -11.80
CA ASP A 539 18.35 19.91 -12.98
C ASP A 539 16.89 20.31 -12.68
N LEU A 540 16.76 21.38 -11.88
CA LEU A 540 15.46 21.86 -11.40
C LEU A 540 14.54 22.34 -12.53
N GLU A 541 15.09 22.83 -13.64
CA GLU A 541 14.31 23.26 -14.80
C GLU A 541 13.72 22.06 -15.55
N LEU A 542 14.49 21.00 -15.75
CA LEU A 542 13.98 19.79 -16.39
C LEU A 542 12.98 19.06 -15.50
N ALA A 543 13.22 19.01 -14.18
CA ALA A 543 12.26 18.52 -13.20
C ALA A 543 10.94 19.27 -13.30
N ARG A 544 10.98 20.61 -13.28
CA ARG A 544 9.82 21.48 -13.40
C ARG A 544 9.08 21.28 -14.72
N LYS A 545 9.77 21.26 -15.86
CA LYS A 545 9.15 21.01 -17.18
C LYS A 545 8.44 19.67 -17.23
N THR A 546 9.05 18.63 -16.64
CA THR A 546 8.47 17.29 -16.59
C THR A 546 7.14 17.28 -15.82
N LEU A 547 7.07 17.99 -14.69
CA LEU A 547 5.85 18.08 -13.87
C LEU A 547 4.73 18.88 -14.55
N LEU A 548 5.07 19.92 -15.32
CA LEU A 548 4.09 20.76 -16.02
C LEU A 548 3.33 20.01 -17.13
N LEU A 549 3.85 18.88 -17.59
CA LEU A 549 3.22 18.04 -18.62
C LEU A 549 2.24 17.00 -18.05
N ASP A 550 1.97 17.04 -16.74
CA ASP A 550 1.11 16.08 -16.08
C ASP A 550 -0.38 16.38 -16.28
N ASP A 551 -1.12 15.39 -16.76
CA ASP A 551 -2.55 15.35 -17.02
C ASP A 551 -3.28 14.27 -16.19
N SER A 552 -2.56 13.61 -15.29
CA SER A 552 -3.05 12.51 -14.46
C SER A 552 -3.78 13.04 -13.21
N PRO A 553 -4.34 12.14 -12.36
CA PRO A 553 -4.86 12.52 -11.05
C PRO A 553 -3.86 13.29 -10.17
N GLN A 554 -2.55 13.13 -10.41
CA GLN A 554 -1.47 13.80 -9.67
C GLN A 554 -1.22 15.25 -10.15
N ARG A 555 -1.89 15.72 -11.22
CA ARG A 555 -1.66 17.03 -11.85
C ARG A 555 -1.62 18.19 -10.86
N HIS A 556 -2.59 18.29 -9.95
CA HIS A 556 -2.64 19.39 -8.98
C HIS A 556 -1.37 19.45 -8.11
N GLY A 557 -0.98 18.32 -7.53
CA GLY A 557 0.25 18.19 -6.76
C GLY A 557 1.51 18.48 -7.57
N ASN A 558 1.57 17.98 -8.81
CA ASN A 558 2.73 18.19 -9.68
C ASN A 558 2.90 19.66 -10.09
N LEU A 559 1.81 20.38 -10.33
CA LEU A 559 1.85 21.82 -10.60
C LEU A 559 2.31 22.63 -9.36
N LEU A 560 1.92 22.21 -8.16
CA LEU A 560 2.42 22.81 -6.92
C LEU A 560 3.92 22.54 -6.73
N LEU A 561 4.36 21.31 -6.93
CA LEU A 561 5.78 20.96 -6.88
C LEU A 561 6.59 21.74 -7.92
N ALA A 562 6.07 21.89 -9.15
CA ALA A 562 6.70 22.71 -10.19
C ALA A 562 6.84 24.19 -9.77
N ARG A 563 5.83 24.75 -9.08
CA ARG A 563 5.89 26.11 -8.50
C ARG A 563 6.98 26.19 -7.43
N TYR A 564 7.06 25.20 -6.55
CA TYR A 564 8.04 25.12 -5.48
C TYR A 564 9.47 25.01 -6.00
N LEU A 565 9.70 24.26 -7.07
CA LEU A 565 11.01 24.19 -7.74
C LEU A 565 11.43 25.55 -8.30
N ARG A 566 10.50 26.29 -8.91
CA ARG A 566 10.76 27.66 -9.38
C ARG A 566 11.16 28.58 -8.22
N GLU A 567 10.42 28.56 -7.12
CA GLU A 567 10.76 29.34 -5.90
C GLU A 567 12.15 28.96 -5.34
N ASN A 568 12.51 27.68 -5.38
CA ASN A 568 13.84 27.22 -4.97
C ASN A 568 14.93 27.82 -5.86
N MET A 569 14.74 27.81 -7.17
CA MET A 569 15.69 28.39 -8.12
C MET A 569 15.85 29.90 -7.92
N GLU A 570 14.74 30.63 -7.72
CA GLU A 570 14.76 32.07 -7.46
C GLU A 570 15.52 32.40 -6.17
N ARG A 571 15.34 31.59 -5.11
CA ARG A 571 16.10 31.72 -3.86
C ARG A 571 17.60 31.47 -4.06
N GLN A 572 17.97 30.44 -4.83
CA GLN A 572 19.36 30.13 -5.14
C GLN A 572 20.04 31.24 -5.96
N ALA A 573 19.32 31.85 -6.90
CA ALA A 573 19.82 32.98 -7.68
C ALA A 573 20.07 34.22 -6.80
N LYS A 574 19.15 34.53 -5.88
CA LYS A 574 19.31 35.63 -4.92
C LYS A 574 20.51 35.40 -3.98
N SER A 575 20.73 34.18 -3.49
CA SER A 575 21.90 33.89 -2.62
C SER A 575 23.26 34.00 -3.31
N LYS A 576 23.29 33.89 -4.64
CA LYS A 576 24.52 34.01 -5.45
C LYS A 576 24.86 35.46 -5.84
N THR A 577 23.95 36.40 -5.60
CA THR A 577 24.13 37.82 -5.92
C THR A 577 24.22 38.57 -4.60
N PRO A 578 25.41 38.73 -3.98
CA PRO A 578 25.52 39.52 -2.76
C PRO A 578 25.12 40.97 -3.08
N ASP A 579 24.26 41.55 -2.25
CA ASP A 579 23.87 42.96 -2.32
C ASP A 579 25.15 43.81 -2.42
N LYS A 580 25.24 44.59 -3.50
CA LYS A 580 26.34 45.56 -3.72
C LYS A 580 26.12 46.82 -2.90
#